data_AF-K2HFW7-F1
#
_entry.id   AF-K2HFW7-F1
#
_cell.length_a   1.000
_cell.length_b   1.000
_cell.length_c   1.000
_cell.angle_alpha   90.00
_cell.angle_beta   90.00
_cell.angle_gamma   90.00
#
_symmetry.space_group_name_H-M   'P 1'
#
loop_
_entity.id
_entity.type
_entity.pdbx_description
1 polymer ?
#
loop_
_entity_poly.entity_id
_entity_poly.type
_entity_poly.pdbx_seq_one_letter_code
_entity_poly.pdbx_strand_id
1 'polypeptide(L)' 'MSWKCALCGKSVYFAERKQAEGKDWHNICFNQYYKKKRQSDAERINAEYRKVADVCPECGELRKDSEVRFCAGCGYKFQ' A
#
# COMPACT_ATOMS: atom_id res chain seq x y z
N MET A 1 -9.23 30.15 -18.59
CA MET A 1 -9.68 28.90 -17.93
C MET A 1 -8.60 28.51 -16.93
N SER A 2 -8.94 28.38 -15.65
CA SER A 2 -8.01 27.80 -14.67
C SER A 2 -8.48 26.41 -14.29
N TRP A 3 -7.56 25.46 -14.23
CA TRP A 3 -7.86 24.10 -13.79
C TRP A 3 -7.92 24.05 -12.28
N LYS A 4 -8.55 23.02 -11.72
CA LYS A 4 -8.66 22.83 -10.27
C LYS A 4 -7.91 21.58 -9.87
N CYS A 5 -7.07 21.69 -8.86
CA CYS A 5 -6.30 20.57 -8.34
C CYS A 5 -7.23 19.58 -7.65
N ALA A 6 -7.19 18.31 -8.04
CA ALA A 6 -8.01 17.26 -7.45
C ALA A 6 -7.67 16.94 -5.97
N LEU A 7 -6.48 17.32 -5.48
CA LEU A 7 -6.08 17.10 -4.09
C LEU A 7 -6.50 18.25 -3.16
N CYS A 8 -6.24 19.50 -3.56
CA CYS A 8 -6.37 20.66 -2.68
C CYS A 8 -7.47 21.64 -3.10
N GLY A 9 -8.12 21.43 -4.26
CA GLY A 9 -9.19 22.29 -4.78
C GLY A 9 -8.75 23.66 -5.28
N LYS A 10 -7.47 24.02 -5.14
CA LYS A 10 -6.94 25.32 -5.58
C LYS A 10 -6.74 25.36 -7.09
N SER A 11 -6.71 26.58 -7.63
CA SER A 11 -6.45 26.81 -9.05
C SER A 11 -5.04 26.33 -9.42
N VAL A 12 -4.93 25.62 -10.54
CA VAL A 12 -3.68 25.14 -11.14
C VAL A 12 -3.42 25.98 -12.38
N TYR A 13 -2.22 26.53 -12.46
CA TYR A 13 -1.76 27.32 -13.60
C TYR A 13 -0.81 26.50 -14.46
N PHE A 14 -0.60 26.94 -15.71
CA PHE A 14 0.21 26.23 -16.70
C PHE A 14 1.58 25.75 -16.19
N ALA A 15 2.29 26.57 -15.40
CA ALA A 15 3.62 26.25 -14.89
C ALA A 15 3.65 25.05 -13.92
N GLU A 16 2.56 24.80 -13.19
CA GLU A 16 2.48 23.73 -12.17
C GLU A 16 1.57 22.58 -12.60
N ARG A 17 0.92 22.70 -13.76
CA ARG A 17 -0.13 21.80 -14.21
C ARG A 17 0.44 20.43 -14.58
N LYS A 18 -0.05 19.41 -13.89
CA LYS A 18 0.12 18.00 -14.25
C LYS A 18 -1.25 17.39 -14.51
N GLN A 19 -1.40 16.74 -15.66
CA GLN A 19 -2.63 16.04 -16.03
C GLN A 19 -2.44 14.53 -15.84
N ALA A 20 -3.30 13.90 -15.03
CA ALA A 20 -3.24 12.47 -14.74
C ALA A 20 -4.61 11.95 -14.29
N GLU A 21 -4.95 10.71 -14.69
CA GLU A 21 -6.26 10.09 -14.43
C GLU A 21 -7.46 10.97 -14.87
N GLY A 22 -7.27 11.75 -15.95
CA GLY A 22 -8.28 12.70 -16.45
C GLY A 22 -8.50 13.92 -15.56
N LYS A 23 -7.63 14.17 -14.57
CA LYS A 23 -7.73 15.29 -13.63
C LYS A 23 -6.47 16.17 -13.68
N ASP A 24 -6.61 17.40 -13.22
CA ASP A 24 -5.52 18.35 -13.08
C ASP A 24 -4.98 18.41 -11.65
N TRP A 25 -3.68 18.59 -11.53
CA TRP A 25 -2.95 18.57 -10.27
C TRP A 25 -1.86 19.62 -10.28
N HIS A 26 -1.51 20.16 -9.11
CA HIS A 26 -0.20 20.76 -8.90
C HIS A 26 0.87 19.67 -8.91
N ASN A 27 2.08 19.98 -9.38
CA ASN A 27 3.21 19.04 -9.36
C ASN A 27 3.44 18.42 -7.96
N ILE A 28 3.43 19.26 -6.92
CA ILE A 28 3.63 18.82 -5.53
C ILE A 28 2.46 17.94 -5.06
N CYS A 29 1.22 18.36 -5.33
CA CYS A 29 0.02 17.61 -4.94
C CYS A 29 -0.04 16.24 -5.61
N PHE A 30 0.32 16.17 -6.89
CA PHE A 30 0.37 14.92 -7.64
C PHE A 30 1.34 13.92 -7.01
N ASN A 31 2.55 14.37 -6.66
CA ASN A 31 3.56 13.52 -6.03
C ASN A 31 3.10 12.99 -4.66
N GLN A 32 2.41 13.81 -3.87
CA GLN A 32 1.85 13.36 -2.58
C GLN A 32 0.75 12.31 -2.76
N TYR A 33 -0.17 12.55 -3.70
CA TYR A 33 -1.24 11.60 -4.03
C TYR A 33 -0.66 10.25 -4.48
N TYR A 34 0.29 10.26 -5.41
CA TYR A 34 0.91 9.03 -5.93
C TYR A 34 1.69 8.27 -4.86
N LYS A 35 2.42 8.97 -3.97
CA LYS A 35 3.12 8.32 -2.86
C LYS A 35 2.16 7.59 -1.93
N LYS A 36 1.05 8.23 -1.55
CA LYS A 36 0.01 7.62 -0.69
C LYS A 36 -0.66 6.42 -1.36
N LYS A 37 -1.01 6.54 -2.65
CA LYS A 37 -1.58 5.44 -3.43
C LYS A 37 -0.64 4.23 -3.49
N ARG A 38 0.65 4.47 -3.77
CA ARG A 38 1.68 3.41 -3.75
C ARG A 38 1.83 2.75 -2.39
N GLN A 39 1.75 3.51 -1.31
CA GLN A 39 1.80 2.96 0.05
C GLN A 39 0.60 2.05 0.31
N SER A 40 -0.63 2.49 0.02
CA SER A 40 -1.82 1.66 0.20
C SER A 40 -1.81 0.41 -0.69
N ASP A 41 -1.29 0.52 -1.92
CA ASP A 41 -1.15 -0.62 -2.82
C ASP A 41 -0.12 -1.62 -2.28
N ALA A 42 1.03 -1.15 -1.79
CA ALA A 42 2.06 -1.99 -1.17
C ALA A 42 1.54 -2.65 0.11
N GLU A 43 0.78 -1.93 0.95
CA GLU A 43 0.14 -2.48 2.15
C GLU A 43 -0.85 -3.59 1.79
N ARG A 44 -1.67 -3.39 0.76
CA ARG A 44 -2.62 -4.41 0.28
C ARG A 44 -1.90 -5.67 -0.21
N ILE A 45 -0.86 -5.50 -1.04
CA ILE A 45 -0.05 -6.61 -1.55
C ILE A 45 0.66 -7.35 -0.41
N ASN A 46 1.24 -6.63 0.56
CA ASN A 46 1.87 -7.24 1.73
C ASN A 46 0.87 -8.01 2.60
N ALA A 47 -0.35 -7.50 2.76
CA ALA A 47 -1.41 -8.18 3.50
C ALA A 47 -1.89 -9.44 2.77
N GLU A 48 -2.01 -9.38 1.45
CA GLU A 48 -2.31 -10.56 0.62
C GLU A 48 -1.21 -11.61 0.74
N TYR A 49 0.06 -11.22 0.61
CA TYR A 49 1.20 -12.10 0.81
C TYR A 49 1.20 -12.73 2.23
N ARG A 50 0.90 -11.94 3.27
CA ARG A 50 0.79 -12.44 4.65
C ARG A 50 -0.35 -13.45 4.85
N LYS A 51 -1.45 -13.35 4.10
CA LYS A 51 -2.57 -14.31 4.17
C LYS A 51 -2.26 -15.64 3.49
N VAL A 52 -1.48 -15.60 2.41
CA VAL A 52 -1.04 -16.79 1.67
C VAL A 52 0.13 -17.47 2.37
N ALA A 53 0.90 -16.70 3.15
CA ALA A 53 1.93 -17.23 4.02
C ALA A 53 1.32 -17.97 5.22
N ASP A 54 1.79 -19.18 5.48
CA ASP A 54 1.55 -19.90 6.74
C ASP A 54 2.22 -19.14 7.89
N VAL A 55 1.57 -18.13 8.46
CA VAL A 55 2.07 -17.36 9.59
C VAL A 55 1.51 -17.92 10.89
N CYS A 56 2.38 -18.10 11.90
CA CYS A 56 1.94 -18.51 13.23
C CYS A 56 0.99 -17.45 13.83
N PRO A 57 -0.26 -17.81 14.22
CA PRO A 57 -1.21 -16.85 14.78
C PRO A 57 -0.80 -16.31 16.15
N GLU A 58 0.07 -17.02 16.87
CA GLU A 58 0.46 -16.64 18.23
C GLU A 58 1.67 -15.68 18.24
N CYS A 59 2.67 -15.91 17.40
CA CYS A 59 3.90 -15.11 17.40
C CYS A 59 4.13 -14.30 16.10
N GLY A 60 3.35 -14.53 15.04
CA GLY A 60 3.50 -13.85 13.76
C GLY A 60 4.70 -14.31 12.93
N GLU A 61 5.42 -15.36 13.35
CA GLU A 61 6.57 -15.90 12.63
C GLU A 61 6.13 -16.73 11.42
N LEU A 62 6.88 -16.62 10.32
CA LEU A 62 6.64 -17.41 9.11
C LEU A 62 6.94 -18.90 9.37
N ARG A 63 6.01 -19.79 9.02
CA ARG A 63 6.21 -21.23 9.06
C ARG A 63 7.25 -21.59 8.00
N LYS A 64 8.40 -22.06 8.46
CA LYS A 64 9.54 -22.40 7.61
C LYS A 64 9.32 -23.67 6.78
N ASP A 65 8.41 -24.53 7.22
CA ASP A 65 8.08 -25.79 6.55
C ASP A 65 6.58 -26.13 6.75
N SER A 66 5.85 -26.29 5.65
CA SER A 66 4.42 -26.65 5.63
C SER A 66 4.14 -28.08 6.12
N GLU A 67 5.16 -28.92 6.32
CA GLU A 67 5.03 -30.28 6.86
C GLU A 67 5.15 -30.30 8.39
N VAL A 68 5.84 -29.32 9.00
CA VAL A 68 5.97 -29.28 10.46
C VAL A 68 4.66 -28.83 11.11
N ARG A 69 4.17 -29.62 12.07
CA ARG A 69 2.87 -29.40 12.73
C ARG A 69 2.90 -28.34 13.83
N PHE A 70 4.05 -27.72 14.09
CA PHE A 70 4.23 -26.75 15.16
C PHE A 70 5.13 -25.59 14.73
N CYS A 71 4.94 -24.43 15.33
CA CYS A 71 5.76 -23.24 15.15
C CYS A 71 7.09 -23.42 15.89
N ALA A 72 8.22 -23.33 15.18
CA ALA A 72 9.56 -23.45 15.77
C ALA A 72 9.93 -22.27 16.70
N GLY A 73 9.25 -21.13 16.60
CA GLY A 73 9.54 -19.93 17.41
C GLY A 73 8.83 -19.92 18.77
N CYS A 74 7.56 -20.34 18.84
CA CYS A 74 6.75 -20.30 20.07
C CYS A 74 6.15 -21.64 20.50
N GLY A 75 6.24 -22.69 19.68
CA GLY A 75 5.68 -24.01 19.99
C GLY A 75 4.19 -24.19 19.68
N TYR A 76 3.51 -23.17 19.14
CA TYR A 76 2.10 -23.26 18.72
C TYR A 76 1.86 -24.43 17.76
N LYS A 77 0.81 -25.22 17.98
CA LYS A 77 0.47 -26.39 17.14
C LYS A 77 -0.59 -26.01 16.10
N PHE A 78 -0.30 -26.22 14.81
CA PHE A 78 -1.15 -25.86 13.66
C PHE A 78 -2.21 -26.92 13.30
N GLN A 79 -2.62 -27.73 14.28
CA GLN A 79 -3.36 -29.00 14.13
C GLN A 79 -4.48 -29.01 13.08
#